data_AF-A0A2E8GN34-F1
#
_entry.id   AF-A0A2E8GN34-F1
#
_cell.length_a   1.000
_cell.length_b   1.000
_cell.length_c   1.000
_cell.angle_alpha   90.00
_cell.angle_beta   90.00
_cell.angle_gamma   90.00
#
_symmetry.space_group_name_H-M   'P 1'
#
loop_
_entity.id
_entity.type
_entity.pdbx_description
1 polymer ?
#
loop_
_entity_poly.entity_id
_entity_poly.type
_entity_poly.pdbx_seq_one_letter_code
_entity_poly.pdbx_strand_id
1 'polypeptide(L)'
;MKHHTINRQNYTILKTESGTGQLLLHFMWGKFDFRLFLKPVKAFEAEAKPKHRFQRDGVYYQVAALQLQHRNQWYEYVKPSAHGLQLEETQWQLEGASHHAEFPKNLLAAACQLAEQELGLESMQPIAA
;
A
#
# COMPACT_ATOMS: atom_id res chain seq x y z
N MET A 1 -18.70 2.55 4.17
CA MET A 1 -17.27 2.91 4.24
C MET A 1 -16.74 2.47 5.59
N LYS A 2 -15.56 1.83 5.62
CA LYS A 2 -14.89 1.42 6.87
C LYS A 2 -13.77 2.41 7.18
N HIS A 3 -13.46 2.58 8.45
CA HIS A 3 -12.39 3.47 8.90
C HIS A 3 -11.38 2.68 9.71
N HIS A 4 -10.11 3.03 9.53
CA HIS A 4 -8.99 2.45 10.25
C HIS A 4 -8.09 3.55 10.78
N THR A 5 -7.58 3.34 11.99
CA THR A 5 -6.57 4.23 12.58
C THR A 5 -5.24 3.49 12.64
N ILE A 6 -4.26 3.96 11.87
CA ILE A 6 -2.89 3.42 11.85
C ILE A 6 -1.94 4.56 12.16
N ASN A 7 -1.04 4.38 13.13
CA ASN A 7 -0.06 5.39 13.52
C ASN A 7 -0.68 6.77 13.83
N ARG A 8 -1.84 6.79 14.50
CA ARG A 8 -2.64 8.00 14.83
C ARG A 8 -3.16 8.75 13.60
N GLN A 9 -3.23 8.10 12.44
CA GLN A 9 -3.79 8.63 11.21
C GLN A 9 -5.02 7.85 10.81
N ASN A 10 -6.06 8.55 10.36
CA ASN A 10 -7.33 7.94 10.00
C ASN A 10 -7.40 7.73 8.49
N TYR A 11 -7.71 6.50 8.10
CA TYR A 11 -7.88 6.08 6.71
C TYR A 11 -9.31 5.61 6.48
N THR A 12 -9.82 5.85 5.29
CA THR A 12 -11.16 5.41 4.88
C THR A 12 -11.05 4.42 3.75
N ILE A 13 -11.68 3.26 3.87
CA ILE A 13 -11.73 2.24 2.82
C ILE A 13 -12.89 2.55 1.89
N LEU A 14 -12.57 2.73 0.62
CA LEU A 14 -13.53 3.00 -0.44
C LEU A 14 -14.00 1.71 -1.11
N LYS A 15 -13.05 0.85 -1.47
CA LYS A 15 -13.34 -0.39 -2.19
C LYS A 15 -12.23 -1.43 -1.98
N THR A 16 -12.61 -2.69 -2.02
CA THR A 16 -11.69 -3.82 -2.19
C THR A 16 -12.12 -4.66 -3.39
N GLU A 17 -11.16 -5.24 -4.10
CA GLU A 17 -11.45 -6.22 -5.17
C GLU A 17 -10.51 -7.41 -5.05
N SER A 18 -11.06 -8.59 -5.33
CA SER A 18 -10.36 -9.87 -5.30
C SER A 18 -10.65 -10.67 -6.57
N GLY A 19 -10.37 -10.07 -7.73
CA GLY A 19 -10.54 -10.72 -9.03
C GLY A 19 -9.49 -11.80 -9.29
N THR A 20 -9.60 -12.48 -10.43
CA THR A 20 -8.66 -13.52 -10.85
C THR A 20 -7.27 -12.93 -11.14
N GLY A 21 -6.40 -12.97 -10.13
CA GLY A 21 -4.95 -12.72 -10.28
C GLY A 21 -4.42 -11.38 -9.77
N GLN A 22 -5.25 -10.50 -9.19
CA GLN A 22 -4.75 -9.29 -8.51
C GLN A 22 -5.73 -8.88 -7.41
N LEU A 23 -5.19 -8.42 -6.28
CA LEU A 23 -5.99 -7.79 -5.23
C LEU A 23 -5.84 -6.28 -5.29
N LEU A 24 -6.93 -5.57 -5.06
CA LEU A 24 -6.99 -4.12 -5.01
C LEU A 24 -7.52 -3.68 -3.65
N LEU A 25 -6.82 -2.72 -3.04
CA LEU A 25 -7.32 -1.91 -1.95
C LEU A 25 -7.38 -0.45 -2.41
N HIS A 26 -8.57 0.15 -2.34
CA HIS A 26 -8.81 1.56 -2.63
C HIS A 26 -9.16 2.27 -1.33
N PHE A 27 -8.35 3.25 -0.93
CA PHE A 27 -8.45 3.92 0.36
C PHE A 27 -8.10 5.40 0.27
N MET A 28 -8.52 6.17 1.27
CA MET A 28 -8.23 7.59 1.38
C MET A 28 -7.53 7.93 2.69
N TRP A 29 -6.72 8.97 2.65
CA TRP A 29 -6.27 9.72 3.84
C TRP A 29 -6.53 11.22 3.62
N GLY A 30 -7.31 11.82 4.52
CA GLY A 30 -7.80 13.19 4.33
C GLY A 30 -8.56 13.34 3.01
N LYS A 31 -8.01 14.11 2.06
CA LYS A 31 -8.55 14.33 0.72
C LYS A 31 -7.85 13.53 -0.38
N PHE A 32 -6.84 12.74 -0.04
CA PHE A 32 -6.00 12.05 -1.00
C PHE A 32 -6.51 10.63 -1.21
N ASP A 33 -6.56 10.24 -2.48
CA ASP A 33 -7.07 8.95 -2.92
C ASP A 33 -5.89 8.06 -3.35
N PHE A 34 -5.88 6.83 -2.82
CA PHE A 34 -4.84 5.85 -3.04
C PHE A 34 -5.38 4.50 -3.49
N ARG A 35 -4.59 3.82 -4.33
CA ARG A 35 -4.82 2.42 -4.69
C ARG A 35 -3.57 1.59 -4.41
N LEU A 36 -3.72 0.53 -3.66
CA LEU A 36 -2.70 -0.48 -3.48
C LEU A 36 -3.08 -1.72 -4.27
N PHE A 37 -2.15 -2.17 -5.10
CA PHE A 37 -2.28 -3.38 -5.90
C PHE A 37 -1.35 -4.46 -5.36
N LEU A 38 -1.88 -5.67 -5.21
CA LEU A 38 -1.14 -6.85 -4.81
C LEU A 38 -1.23 -7.89 -5.92
N LYS A 39 -0.08 -8.43 -6.33
CA LYS A 39 -0.02 -9.50 -7.34
C LYS A 39 0.40 -10.82 -6.72
N PRO A 40 -0.13 -11.96 -7.19
CA PRO A 40 0.31 -13.27 -6.78
C PRO A 40 1.77 -13.50 -7.21
N VAL A 41 2.50 -14.24 -6.39
CA VAL A 41 3.89 -14.62 -6.64
C VAL A 41 4.12 -16.07 -6.26
N LYS A 42 5.19 -16.67 -6.79
CA LYS A 42 5.59 -18.03 -6.41
C LYS A 42 6.23 -18.02 -5.01
N ALA A 43 6.13 -19.14 -4.29
CA ALA A 43 6.66 -19.28 -2.93
C ALA A 43 8.16 -18.95 -2.81
N PHE A 44 9.00 -19.48 -3.71
CA PHE A 44 10.45 -19.18 -3.70
C PHE A 44 10.74 -17.70 -3.96
N GLU A 45 9.93 -17.05 -4.81
CA GLU A 45 10.04 -15.61 -5.01
C GLU A 45 9.69 -14.91 -3.71
N ALA A 46 8.65 -15.38 -3.01
CA ALA A 46 8.11 -14.90 -1.74
C ALA A 46 9.07 -15.04 -0.54
N GLU A 47 10.07 -15.92 -0.60
CA GLU A 47 11.09 -16.08 0.44
C GLU A 47 12.27 -15.08 0.28
N ALA A 48 12.61 -14.69 -0.95
CA ALA A 48 13.82 -13.89 -1.23
C ALA A 48 13.76 -12.40 -0.80
N LYS A 49 12.58 -11.84 -0.52
CA LYS A 49 12.29 -10.42 -0.17
C LYS A 49 11.06 -10.33 0.76
N PRO A 50 11.18 -10.67 2.05
CA PRO A 50 10.02 -10.86 2.94
C PRO A 50 9.26 -9.58 3.30
N LYS A 51 9.84 -8.39 3.11
CA LYS A 51 9.15 -7.12 3.43
C LYS A 51 8.01 -6.87 2.44
N HIS A 52 6.78 -6.71 2.94
CA HIS A 52 5.54 -6.44 2.16
C HIS A 52 4.97 -7.64 1.40
N ARG A 53 5.04 -8.84 2.01
CA ARG A 53 4.45 -10.06 1.47
C ARG A 53 3.37 -10.61 2.36
N PHE A 54 2.37 -11.17 1.69
CA PHE A 54 1.14 -11.64 2.29
C PHE A 54 0.83 -13.05 1.80
N GLN A 55 0.08 -13.81 2.58
CA GLN A 55 -0.47 -15.08 2.17
C GLN A 55 -1.98 -15.11 2.41
N ARG A 56 -2.70 -15.78 1.52
CA ARG A 56 -4.13 -16.08 1.66
C ARG A 56 -4.44 -17.36 0.91
N ASP A 57 -5.05 -18.34 1.59
CA ASP A 57 -5.47 -19.62 1.01
C ASP A 57 -4.34 -20.35 0.24
N GLY A 58 -3.11 -20.32 0.75
CA GLY A 58 -1.95 -20.95 0.10
C GLY A 58 -1.35 -20.16 -1.07
N VAL A 59 -1.92 -19.00 -1.42
CA VAL A 59 -1.39 -18.10 -2.46
C VAL A 59 -0.61 -16.97 -1.81
N TYR A 60 0.60 -16.73 -2.32
CA TYR A 60 1.46 -15.64 -1.87
C TYR A 60 1.22 -14.40 -2.72
N TYR A 61 1.20 -13.23 -2.08
CA TYR A 61 1.04 -11.94 -2.72
C TYR A 61 2.16 -10.99 -2.32
N GLN A 62 2.50 -10.06 -3.21
CA GLN A 62 3.38 -8.94 -2.90
C GLN A 62 2.83 -7.64 -3.48
N VAL A 63 3.27 -6.51 -2.92
CA VAL A 63 2.97 -5.18 -3.46
C VAL A 63 3.45 -5.09 -4.91
N ALA A 64 2.50 -4.84 -5.81
CA ALA A 64 2.76 -4.56 -7.21
C ALA A 64 2.94 -3.06 -7.44
N ALA A 65 2.03 -2.24 -6.88
CA ALA A 65 2.09 -0.79 -6.97
C ALA A 65 1.30 -0.16 -5.81
N LEU A 66 1.74 1.01 -5.38
CA LEU A 66 0.94 1.96 -4.61
C LEU A 66 0.76 3.20 -5.49
N GLN A 67 -0.47 3.66 -5.67
CA GLN A 67 -0.79 4.78 -6.54
C GLN A 67 -1.51 5.89 -5.79
N LEU A 68 -1.25 7.13 -6.18
CA LEU A 68 -1.90 8.36 -5.70
C LEU A 68 -2.69 8.99 -6.85
N GLN A 69 -3.94 9.36 -6.60
CA GLN A 69 -4.71 10.16 -7.56
C GLN A 69 -4.30 11.63 -7.46
N HIS A 70 -3.79 12.18 -8.56
CA HIS A 70 -3.48 13.60 -8.70
C HIS A 70 -3.89 14.09 -10.10
N ARG A 71 -4.66 15.19 -10.18
CA ARG A 71 -5.15 15.77 -11.45
C ARG A 71 -5.83 14.74 -12.37
N ASN A 72 -6.70 13.90 -11.80
CA ASN A 72 -7.41 12.81 -12.49
C ASN A 72 -6.50 11.73 -13.10
N GLN A 73 -5.23 11.68 -12.71
CA GLN A 73 -4.28 10.66 -13.12
C GLN A 73 -3.75 9.91 -11.90
N TRP A 74 -3.20 8.71 -12.13
CA TRP A 74 -2.67 7.85 -11.08
C TRP A 74 -1.15 7.80 -11.17
N TYR A 75 -0.48 8.43 -10.20
CA TYR A 75 0.97 8.41 -10.10
C TYR A 75 1.40 7.23 -9.23
N GLU A 76 2.49 6.57 -9.59
CA GLU A 76 3.05 5.45 -8.84
C GLU A 76 4.04 5.92 -7.78
N TYR A 77 3.94 5.34 -6.58
CA TYR A 77 4.83 5.58 -5.46
C TYR A 77 6.26 5.12 -5.81
N VAL A 78 7.25 5.98 -5.54
CA VAL A 78 8.66 5.65 -5.76
C VAL A 78 9.37 5.43 -4.42
N LYS A 79 9.42 6.48 -3.58
CA LYS A 79 10.18 6.49 -2.33
C LYS A 79 9.83 7.71 -1.47
N PRO A 80 10.20 7.70 -0.19
CA PRO A 80 10.38 8.93 0.57
C PRO A 80 11.49 9.80 -0.04
N SER A 81 11.28 11.10 -0.12
CA SER A 81 12.27 12.10 -0.56
C SER A 81 12.80 12.95 0.58
N ALA A 82 12.00 13.20 1.63
CA ALA A 82 12.44 13.92 2.82
C ALA A 82 11.67 13.48 4.07
N HIS A 83 12.36 13.38 5.21
CA HIS A 83 11.77 12.98 6.49
C HIS A 83 11.35 14.21 7.31
N GLY A 84 10.06 14.41 7.52
CA GLY A 84 9.54 15.37 8.50
C GLY A 84 9.32 14.74 9.88
N LEU A 85 8.79 15.50 10.84
CA LEU A 85 8.49 14.97 12.18
C LEU A 85 7.19 14.15 12.22
N GLN A 86 6.11 14.67 11.61
CA GLN A 86 4.82 14.00 11.53
C GLN A 86 4.51 13.44 10.14
N LEU A 87 4.88 14.20 9.11
CA LEU A 87 4.72 13.82 7.70
C LEU A 87 6.08 13.48 7.08
N GLU A 88 6.02 12.78 5.96
CA GLU A 88 7.14 12.44 5.11
C GLU A 88 6.83 12.92 3.70
N GLU A 89 7.76 13.64 3.08
CA GLU A 89 7.65 13.97 1.66
C GLU A 89 7.95 12.69 0.87
N THR A 90 7.10 12.41 -0.11
CA THR A 90 7.17 11.22 -0.95
C THR A 90 7.17 11.61 -2.41
N GLN A 91 7.94 10.87 -3.21
CA GLN A 91 8.03 11.02 -4.65
C GLN A 91 7.10 10.04 -5.35
N TRP A 92 6.36 10.55 -6.33
CA TRP A 92 5.43 9.83 -7.17
C TRP A 92 5.75 10.08 -8.64
N GLN A 93 5.54 9.10 -9.51
CA GLN A 93 5.88 9.20 -10.93
C GLN A 93 4.75 8.76 -11.86
N LEU A 94 4.62 9.46 -12.99
CA LEU A 94 3.77 9.09 -14.11
C LEU A 94 4.47 9.53 -15.40
N GLU A 95 4.74 8.59 -16.31
CA GLU A 95 5.29 8.88 -17.65
C GLU A 95 6.53 9.81 -17.63
N GLY A 96 7.42 9.61 -16.65
CA GLY A 96 8.63 10.43 -16.47
C GLY A 96 8.43 11.75 -15.71
N ALA A 97 7.20 12.19 -15.49
CA ALA A 97 6.90 13.33 -14.62
C ALA A 97 6.95 12.92 -13.15
N SER A 98 7.60 13.74 -12.31
CA SER A 98 7.64 13.55 -10.86
C SER A 98 6.70 14.51 -10.13
N HIS A 99 6.00 13.99 -9.14
CA HIS A 99 5.18 14.74 -8.19
C HIS A 99 5.67 14.47 -6.76
N HIS A 100 5.81 15.52 -5.96
CA HIS A 100 6.19 15.42 -4.55
C HIS A 100 5.03 15.89 -3.69
N ALA A 101 4.72 15.12 -2.64
CA ALA A 101 3.66 15.42 -1.70
C ALA A 101 3.97 14.84 -0.31
N GLU A 102 3.48 15.52 0.73
CA GLU A 102 3.63 15.10 2.12
C GLU A 102 2.46 14.24 2.57
N PHE A 103 2.80 13.08 3.14
CA PHE A 103 1.82 12.11 3.68
C PHE A 103 2.25 11.62 5.06
N PRO A 104 1.39 10.89 5.78
CA PRO A 104 1.80 10.15 6.95
C PRO A 104 3.08 9.34 6.72
N LYS A 105 3.95 9.35 7.73
CA LYS A 105 5.12 8.48 7.74
C LYS A 105 4.75 7.02 7.49
N ASN A 106 5.61 6.32 6.77
CA ASN A 106 5.45 4.90 6.45
C ASN A 106 4.14 4.61 5.71
N LEU A 107 3.70 5.50 4.79
CA LEU A 107 2.46 5.35 4.03
C LEU A 107 2.32 3.96 3.38
N LEU A 108 3.38 3.44 2.77
CA LEU A 108 3.36 2.10 2.18
C LEU A 108 3.11 1.01 3.23
N ALA A 109 3.70 1.13 4.43
CA ALA A 109 3.46 0.18 5.51
C ALA A 109 2.03 0.28 6.04
N ALA A 110 1.48 1.50 6.16
CA ALA A 110 0.07 1.68 6.52
C ALA A 110 -0.85 1.06 5.47
N ALA A 111 -0.58 1.27 4.18
CA ALA A 111 -1.33 0.64 3.09
C ALA A 111 -1.28 -0.91 3.17
N CYS A 112 -0.11 -1.47 3.51
CA CYS A 112 0.06 -2.90 3.72
C CYS A 112 -0.80 -3.42 4.89
N GLN A 113 -0.82 -2.72 6.02
CA GLN A 113 -1.64 -3.09 7.18
C GLN A 113 -3.15 -3.00 6.88
N LEU A 114 -3.58 -1.97 6.13
CA LEU A 114 -4.97 -1.89 5.67
C LEU A 114 -5.32 -3.07 4.76
N ALA A 115 -4.40 -3.48 3.89
CA ALA A 115 -4.61 -4.61 3.01
C ALA A 115 -4.72 -5.92 3.78
N GLU A 116 -3.90 -6.10 4.82
CA GLU A 116 -3.99 -7.22 5.77
C GLU A 116 -5.41 -7.34 6.35
N GLN A 117 -5.91 -6.23 6.88
CA GLN A 117 -7.21 -6.15 7.55
C GLN A 117 -8.40 -6.28 6.59
N GLU A 118 -8.30 -5.76 5.38
CA GLU A 118 -9.45 -5.65 4.46
C GLU A 118 -9.51 -6.71 3.36
N LEU A 119 -8.38 -7.36 3.04
CA LEU A 119 -8.32 -8.39 2.00
C LEU A 119 -8.16 -9.81 2.54
N GLY A 120 -8.23 -9.97 3.87
CA GLY A 120 -8.08 -11.26 4.56
C GLY A 120 -6.72 -11.88 4.30
N LEU A 121 -5.68 -11.06 4.40
CA LEU A 121 -4.31 -11.44 4.12
C LEU A 121 -3.56 -11.65 5.45
N GLU A 122 -2.61 -12.57 5.47
CA GLU A 122 -1.72 -12.79 6.59
C GLU A 122 -0.31 -12.29 6.23
N SER A 123 0.25 -11.40 7.05
CA SER A 123 1.63 -10.91 6.87
C SER A 123 2.65 -12.04 7.07
N MET A 124 3.60 -12.16 6.14
CA MET A 124 4.70 -13.14 6.23
C MET A 124 5.90 -12.65 7.05
N GLN A 125 5.79 -11.54 7.79
CA GLN A 125 6.89 -11.13 8.65
C GLN A 125 7.15 -12.20 9.73
N PRO A 126 8.42 -12.47 10.09
CA PRO A 126 8.68 -13.20 11.32
C PRO A 126 8.09 -12.38 12.48
N ILE A 127 7.34 -13.04 13.36
CA ILE A 127 7.04 -12.50 14.69
C ILE A 127 8.40 -12.21 15.34
N ALA A 128 8.85 -10.95 15.31
CA ALA A 128 9.93 -10.53 16.17
C ALA A 128 9.34 -10.47 17.59
N ALA A 129 9.89 -11.31 18.46
CA ALA A 129 9.56 -11.40 19.89
C ALA A 129 9.74 -10.06 20.62
#